data_AF-A0AAV7K0K6-F1
#
_entry.id   AF-A0AAV7K0K6-F1
#
_cell.length_a   1.000
_cell.length_b   1.000
_cell.length_c   1.000
_cell.angle_alpha   90.00
_cell.angle_beta   90.00
_cell.angle_gamma   90.00
#
_symmetry.space_group_name_H-M   'P 1'
#
loop_
_entity.id
_entity.type
_entity.pdbx_description
1 polymer ?
#
loop_
_entity_poly.entity_id
_entity_poly.type
_entity_poly.pdbx_seq_one_letter_code
_entity_poly.pdbx_strand_id
1 'polypeptide(L)'
;MEDARLCISQIRSLSDQESSRESISLLIRILQKIATNPGVEKFRSIKLSNDRFRRYVWEIEPAQFLLFVIGFQTDEKNEFLILPAGIDVSVVLSLLSEGTGQPIVSAPERSTLKLTGTEKSGNVFTNPTIPVAAPPSVPSTTIPRGGLLVGLLDMGYTSEQASQALIQTDNTSVEKAIEWINANPRQFPPTIPTPSPSSSSSFPSVHSVPLVSRYQESSGERYAFLEKQREEVLRAAMIEKKESARARENLMKNMESDKKHQQANRAAATRIQAPVELPTHSQAKPSCIGLGDAGNVSIRVRLPNGSQNIIKILPEATVSI
;
A
#
# COMPACT_ATOMS: atom_id res chain seq x y z
N MET A 1 -11.82 21.60 9.41
CA MET A 1 -12.68 20.63 8.65
C MET A 1 -12.66 20.94 7.15
N GLU A 2 -12.36 22.17 6.73
CA GLU A 2 -12.11 22.50 5.31
C GLU A 2 -11.02 21.63 4.69
N ASP A 3 -9.94 21.33 5.43
CA ASP A 3 -8.83 20.51 4.93
C ASP A 3 -9.29 19.11 4.50
N ALA A 4 -10.20 18.48 5.24
CA ALA A 4 -10.76 17.17 4.88
C ALA A 4 -11.55 17.23 3.56
N ARG A 5 -12.30 18.32 3.32
CA ARG A 5 -13.03 18.53 2.06
C ARG A 5 -12.08 18.72 0.89
N LEU A 6 -10.99 19.46 1.09
CA LEU A 6 -9.95 19.64 0.09
C LEU A 6 -9.32 18.31 -0.30
N CYS A 7 -8.95 17.48 0.69
CA CYS A 7 -8.42 16.13 0.44
C CYS A 7 -9.39 15.27 -0.37
N ILE A 8 -10.67 15.23 0.02
CA ILE A 8 -11.69 14.44 -0.69
C ILE A 8 -11.83 14.91 -2.14
N SER A 9 -11.80 16.22 -2.38
CA SER A 9 -11.82 16.77 -3.73
C SER A 9 -10.58 16.37 -4.52
N GLN A 10 -9.39 16.41 -3.89
CA GLN A 10 -8.13 16.02 -4.53
C GLN A 10 -8.12 14.54 -4.90
N ILE A 11 -8.59 13.65 -4.00
CA ILE A 11 -8.72 12.21 -4.25
C ILE A 11 -9.66 11.97 -5.44
N ARG A 12 -10.79 12.69 -5.52
CA ARG A 12 -11.72 12.59 -6.66
C ARG A 12 -11.12 13.10 -7.97
N SER A 13 -10.20 14.05 -7.90
CA SER A 13 -9.50 14.63 -9.07
C SER A 13 -8.28 13.85 -9.54
N LEU A 14 -7.93 12.73 -8.89
CA LEU A 14 -6.79 11.91 -9.30
C LEU A 14 -6.96 11.42 -10.75
N SER A 15 -5.84 11.38 -11.47
CA SER A 15 -5.82 10.95 -12.88
C SER A 15 -6.31 9.50 -13.06
N ASP A 16 -6.07 8.64 -12.06
CA ASP A 16 -6.59 7.29 -12.02
C ASP A 16 -7.95 7.23 -11.30
N GLN A 17 -9.00 7.05 -12.10
CA GLN A 17 -10.38 6.94 -11.63
C GLN A 17 -10.67 5.62 -10.90
N GLU A 18 -9.94 4.55 -11.20
CA GLU A 18 -10.10 3.27 -10.50
C GLU A 18 -9.52 3.36 -9.09
N SER A 19 -8.28 3.87 -9.00
CA SER A 19 -7.65 4.14 -7.71
C SER A 19 -8.47 5.13 -6.88
N SER A 20 -8.97 6.23 -7.44
CA SER A 20 -9.77 7.18 -6.67
C SER A 20 -11.05 6.57 -6.08
N ARG A 21 -11.78 5.76 -6.87
CA ARG A 21 -12.99 5.07 -6.42
C ARG A 21 -12.69 4.04 -5.35
N GLU A 22 -11.65 3.24 -5.52
CA GLU A 22 -11.27 2.22 -4.54
C GLU A 22 -10.73 2.85 -3.26
N SER A 23 -9.99 3.96 -3.36
CA SER A 23 -9.52 4.76 -2.21
C SER A 23 -10.70 5.23 -1.35
N ILE A 24 -11.68 5.87 -1.99
CA ILE A 24 -12.87 6.40 -1.30
C ILE A 24 -13.70 5.25 -0.72
N SER A 25 -13.89 4.16 -1.47
CA SER A 25 -14.60 2.96 -1.02
C SER A 25 -13.94 2.33 0.22
N LEU A 26 -12.61 2.22 0.24
CA LEU A 26 -11.86 1.72 1.37
C LEU A 26 -11.97 2.63 2.59
N LEU A 27 -11.79 3.94 2.40
CA LEU A 27 -11.92 4.94 3.45
C LEU A 27 -13.32 4.89 4.09
N ILE A 28 -14.37 4.88 3.28
CA ILE A 28 -15.75 4.72 3.75
C ILE A 28 -15.90 3.45 4.58
N ARG A 29 -15.42 2.30 4.09
CA ARG A 29 -15.55 1.02 4.80
C ARG A 29 -14.82 1.01 6.14
N ILE A 30 -13.65 1.65 6.21
CA ILE A 30 -12.86 1.77 7.44
C ILE A 30 -13.58 2.66 8.44
N LEU A 31 -13.96 3.87 8.03
CA LEU A 31 -14.63 4.85 8.88
C LEU A 31 -16.01 4.35 9.34
N GLN A 32 -16.75 3.64 8.48
CA GLN A 32 -18.03 3.04 8.83
C GLN A 32 -17.90 1.95 9.90
N LYS A 33 -16.85 1.12 9.84
CA LYS A 33 -16.57 0.12 10.89
C LYS A 33 -16.28 0.79 12.23
N ILE A 34 -15.52 1.88 12.23
CA ILE A 34 -15.21 2.67 13.42
C ILE A 34 -16.47 3.33 13.97
N ALA A 35 -17.30 3.94 13.11
CA ALA A 35 -18.55 4.59 13.49
C ALA A 35 -19.56 3.60 14.08
N THR A 36 -19.64 2.38 13.52
CA THR A 36 -20.56 1.33 14.01
C THR A 36 -20.10 0.75 15.34
N ASN A 37 -18.79 0.68 15.59
CA ASN A 37 -18.21 0.05 16.78
C ASN A 37 -17.12 0.92 17.41
N PRO A 38 -17.47 2.08 18.00
CA PRO A 38 -16.49 3.04 18.49
C PRO A 38 -15.66 2.53 19.68
N GLY A 39 -16.17 1.54 20.44
CA GLY A 39 -15.48 0.98 21.60
C GLY A 39 -14.45 -0.11 21.28
N VAL A 40 -14.30 -0.52 20.03
CA VAL A 40 -13.41 -1.63 19.66
C VAL A 40 -12.14 -1.10 19.00
N GLU A 41 -11.02 -1.16 19.73
CA GLU A 41 -9.71 -0.65 19.27
C GLU A 41 -9.21 -1.31 17.99
N LYS A 42 -9.54 -2.59 17.76
CA LYS A 42 -9.12 -3.32 16.55
C LYS A 42 -9.56 -2.66 15.24
N PHE A 43 -10.64 -1.88 15.26
CA PHE A 43 -11.13 -1.13 14.09
C PHE A 43 -10.51 0.27 14.01
N ARG A 44 -9.98 0.78 15.13
CA ARG A 44 -9.23 2.04 15.21
C ARG A 44 -7.76 1.86 14.84
N SER A 45 -7.24 0.63 14.84
CA SER A 45 -5.88 0.27 14.38
C SER A 45 -5.89 -0.31 12.97
N ILE A 46 -5.08 0.24 12.07
CA ILE A 46 -4.93 -0.22 10.68
C ILE A 46 -3.49 -0.63 10.45
N LYS A 47 -3.25 -1.84 9.93
CA LYS A 47 -1.91 -2.31 9.56
C LYS A 47 -1.47 -1.69 8.24
N LEU A 48 -0.34 -1.00 8.23
CA LEU A 48 0.27 -0.41 7.03
C LEU A 48 0.82 -1.46 6.07
N SER A 49 1.12 -2.67 6.57
CA SER A 49 1.53 -3.82 5.76
C SER A 49 0.43 -4.37 4.84
N ASN A 50 -0.83 -3.93 4.98
CA ASN A 50 -1.91 -4.38 4.10
C ASN A 50 -1.75 -3.76 2.71
N ASP A 51 -1.46 -4.59 1.70
CA ASP A 51 -1.20 -4.14 0.33
C ASP A 51 -2.33 -3.31 -0.28
N ARG A 52 -3.60 -3.68 -0.04
CA ARG A 52 -4.75 -2.90 -0.55
C ARG A 52 -4.79 -1.51 0.09
N PHE A 53 -4.62 -1.45 1.41
CA PHE A 53 -4.61 -0.17 2.12
C PHE A 53 -3.41 0.68 1.69
N ARG A 54 -2.24 0.05 1.54
CA ARG A 54 -1.03 0.74 1.14
C ARG A 54 -1.17 1.38 -0.23
N ARG A 55 -1.58 0.63 -1.25
CA ARG A 55 -1.71 1.12 -2.63
C ARG A 55 -2.80 2.19 -2.81
N TYR A 56 -3.97 1.97 -2.20
CA TYR A 56 -5.14 2.82 -2.44
C TYR A 56 -5.36 3.91 -1.37
N VAL A 57 -4.55 3.98 -0.31
CA VAL A 57 -4.75 5.01 0.72
C VAL A 57 -3.43 5.60 1.18
N TRP A 58 -2.42 4.76 1.45
CA TRP A 58 -1.15 5.25 2.00
C TRP A 58 -0.20 5.84 0.96
N GLU A 59 -0.17 5.29 -0.24
CA GLU A 59 0.65 5.78 -1.36
C GLU A 59 0.06 7.05 -2.00
N ILE A 60 -1.23 7.29 -1.77
CA ILE A 60 -1.95 8.47 -2.25
C ILE A 60 -1.87 9.55 -1.17
N GLU A 61 -1.03 10.56 -1.41
CA GLU A 61 -0.80 11.68 -0.50
C GLU A 61 -2.09 12.34 0.04
N PRO A 62 -3.10 12.72 -0.78
CA PRO A 62 -4.30 13.36 -0.25
C PRO A 62 -5.15 12.41 0.62
N ALA A 63 -5.11 11.10 0.38
CA ALA A 63 -5.81 10.11 1.19
C ALA A 63 -5.09 9.85 2.52
N GLN A 64 -3.76 9.82 2.51
CA GLN A 64 -2.94 9.78 3.71
C GLN A 64 -3.16 11.03 4.58
N PHE A 65 -3.10 12.22 3.98
CA PHE A 65 -3.31 13.48 4.70
C PHE A 65 -4.72 13.56 5.31
N LEU A 66 -5.75 13.08 4.60
CA LEU A 66 -7.10 12.99 5.14
C LEU A 66 -7.17 12.18 6.44
N LEU A 67 -6.43 11.07 6.54
CA LEU A 67 -6.37 10.28 7.78
C LEU A 67 -5.76 11.08 8.93
N PHE A 68 -4.69 11.83 8.68
CA PHE A 68 -4.09 12.69 9.69
C PHE A 68 -5.01 13.85 10.11
N VAL A 69 -5.74 14.44 9.17
CA VAL A 69 -6.74 15.49 9.46
C VAL A 69 -7.89 14.95 10.32
N ILE A 70 -8.30 13.69 10.12
CA ILE A 70 -9.27 13.01 10.98
C ILE A 70 -8.70 12.79 12.40
N GLY A 71 -7.38 12.68 12.53
CA GLY A 71 -6.68 12.47 13.80
C GLY A 71 -6.10 11.08 13.98
N PHE A 72 -5.95 10.31 12.89
CA PHE A 72 -5.14 9.10 12.92
C PHE A 72 -3.67 9.45 13.20
N GLN A 73 -2.99 8.60 13.94
CA GLN A 73 -1.59 8.76 14.31
C GLN A 73 -0.81 7.50 13.93
N THR A 74 0.43 7.69 13.47
CA THR A 74 1.35 6.58 13.24
C THR A 74 1.95 6.15 14.57
N ASP A 75 2.01 4.84 14.79
CA ASP A 75 2.72 4.26 15.92
C ASP A 75 4.24 4.52 15.85
N GLU A 76 4.96 4.32 16.96
CA GLU A 76 6.41 4.59 17.08
C GLU A 76 7.25 3.84 16.04
N LYS A 77 6.75 2.70 15.56
CA LYS A 77 7.40 1.84 14.56
C LYS A 77 6.88 2.05 13.14
N ASN A 78 5.91 2.94 12.94
CA ASN A 78 5.25 3.20 11.66
C ASN A 78 4.66 1.93 11.00
N GLU A 79 4.26 0.94 11.81
CA GLU A 79 3.66 -0.32 11.35
C GLU A 79 2.12 -0.27 11.39
N PHE A 80 1.58 0.50 12.35
CA PHE A 80 0.16 0.67 12.58
C PHE A 80 -0.23 2.15 12.54
N LEU A 81 -1.41 2.39 12.00
CA LEU A 81 -2.09 3.67 12.06
C LEU A 81 -3.24 3.55 13.06
N ILE A 82 -3.21 4.34 14.13
CA ILE A 82 -4.11 4.22 15.28
C ILE A 82 -4.93 5.51 15.39
N LEU A 83 -6.25 5.36 15.56
CA LEU A 83 -7.15 6.47 15.87
C LEU A 83 -7.40 6.52 17.39
N PRO A 84 -7.00 7.60 18.09
CA PRO A 84 -7.31 7.78 19.50
C PRO A 84 -8.81 7.64 19.83
N ALA A 85 -9.11 7.18 21.04
CA ALA A 85 -10.48 7.12 21.53
C ALA A 85 -11.07 8.54 21.68
N GLY A 86 -12.37 8.70 21.38
CA GLY A 86 -13.07 9.99 21.51
C GLY A 86 -13.15 10.83 20.24
N ILE A 87 -12.44 10.45 19.17
CA ILE A 87 -12.60 11.10 17.86
C ILE A 87 -13.83 10.52 17.15
N ASP A 88 -14.74 11.40 16.73
CA ASP A 88 -15.89 11.06 15.89
C ASP A 88 -15.54 11.19 14.40
N VAL A 89 -15.82 10.14 13.65
CA VAL A 89 -15.55 10.04 12.21
C VAL A 89 -16.80 10.26 11.35
N SER A 90 -17.96 10.42 11.97
CA SER A 90 -19.27 10.46 11.30
C SER A 90 -19.37 11.60 10.28
N VAL A 91 -18.85 12.79 10.62
CA VAL A 91 -18.89 13.96 9.72
C VAL A 91 -18.08 13.71 8.45
N VAL A 92 -16.89 13.11 8.57
CA VAL A 92 -16.03 12.84 7.42
C VAL A 92 -16.57 11.67 6.59
N LEU A 93 -17.20 10.69 7.23
CA LEU A 93 -17.92 9.62 6.55
C LEU A 93 -19.05 10.18 5.67
N SER A 94 -19.85 11.11 6.18
CA SER A 94 -20.90 11.79 5.39
C SER A 94 -20.31 12.52 4.18
N LEU A 95 -19.22 13.28 4.36
CA LEU A 95 -18.55 14.00 3.28
C LEU A 95 -17.99 13.07 2.18
N LEU A 96 -17.42 11.92 2.57
CA LEU A 96 -16.94 10.92 1.63
C LEU A 96 -18.08 10.29 0.83
N SER A 97 -19.22 10.03 1.49
CA SER A 97 -20.42 9.42 0.87
C SER A 97 -21.17 10.34 -0.09
N GLU A 98 -21.05 11.67 0.07
CA GLU A 98 -21.82 12.70 -0.66
C GLU A 98 -21.66 12.67 -2.19
N GLY A 99 -20.65 11.97 -2.73
CA GLY A 99 -20.39 11.89 -4.18
C GLY A 99 -20.27 10.48 -4.75
N THR A 100 -20.39 9.42 -3.94
CA THR A 100 -20.21 8.05 -4.43
C THR A 100 -21.51 7.38 -4.87
N GLY A 101 -22.67 8.01 -4.65
CA GLY A 101 -23.98 7.41 -4.95
C GLY A 101 -24.21 6.07 -4.25
N GLN A 102 -23.35 5.70 -3.31
CA GLN A 102 -23.51 4.51 -2.49
C GLN A 102 -24.51 4.88 -1.39
N PRO A 103 -25.72 4.30 -1.40
CA PRO A 103 -26.63 4.50 -0.30
C PRO A 103 -25.98 3.95 0.96
N ILE A 104 -26.12 4.68 2.07
CA ILE A 104 -25.82 4.20 3.43
C ILE A 104 -26.83 3.08 3.71
N VAL A 105 -26.58 1.89 3.16
CA VAL A 105 -27.41 0.70 3.36
C VAL A 105 -26.83 -0.05 4.53
N SER A 106 -27.56 0.05 5.64
CA SER A 106 -27.66 -1.01 6.63
C SER A 106 -27.88 -2.36 5.93
N ALA A 107 -27.03 -3.33 6.24
CA ALA A 107 -27.16 -4.76 5.94
C ALA A 107 -26.96 -5.20 4.46
N PRO A 108 -26.40 -6.41 4.24
CA PRO A 108 -26.19 -6.94 2.91
C PRO A 108 -27.47 -7.61 2.40
N GLU A 109 -28.21 -6.95 1.51
CA GLU A 109 -29.13 -7.68 0.62
C GLU A 109 -28.32 -8.30 -0.52
N ARG A 110 -28.24 -9.63 -0.47
CA ARG A 110 -27.79 -10.49 -1.58
C ARG A 110 -28.91 -10.51 -2.61
N SER A 111 -28.57 -10.19 -3.86
CA SER A 111 -29.46 -10.19 -5.01
C SER A 111 -30.39 -11.42 -5.04
N THR A 112 -31.70 -11.18 -4.89
CA THR A 112 -32.76 -12.08 -5.36
C THR A 112 -33.16 -11.67 -6.76
N LEU A 113 -33.51 -12.66 -7.60
CA LEU A 113 -34.47 -12.67 -8.71
C LEU A 113 -34.18 -13.97 -9.50
N LYS A 114 -35.09 -14.93 -9.70
CA LYS A 114 -36.50 -14.79 -10.12
C LYS A 114 -37.37 -15.98 -9.70
N LEU A 115 -38.65 -15.65 -9.49
CA LEU A 115 -39.81 -16.52 -9.30
C LEU A 115 -40.24 -17.26 -10.57
N THR A 116 -40.79 -18.46 -10.38
CA THR A 116 -42.06 -19.01 -10.90
C THR A 116 -42.47 -20.11 -9.90
N GLY A 117 -43.60 -20.20 -9.20
CA GLY A 117 -44.98 -19.83 -9.49
C GLY A 117 -45.80 -21.11 -9.74
N THR A 118 -46.43 -21.71 -8.71
CA THR A 118 -47.77 -22.38 -8.73
C THR A 118 -48.13 -23.11 -7.43
N GLU A 119 -49.17 -22.58 -6.75
CA GLU A 119 -50.34 -23.20 -6.09
C GLU A 119 -50.29 -24.58 -5.36
N LYS A 120 -50.74 -24.63 -4.10
CA LYS A 120 -52.09 -25.12 -3.67
C LYS A 120 -52.20 -25.43 -2.15
N SER A 121 -53.39 -25.13 -1.59
CA SER A 121 -54.08 -25.68 -0.39
C SER A 121 -53.34 -25.72 0.96
N GLY A 122 -53.90 -25.38 2.11
CA GLY A 122 -55.27 -25.19 2.58
C GLY A 122 -55.31 -25.48 4.10
N ASN A 123 -56.39 -25.04 4.77
CA ASN A 123 -56.83 -25.33 6.15
C ASN A 123 -56.27 -24.54 7.36
N VAL A 124 -57.00 -23.47 7.69
CA VAL A 124 -57.84 -23.29 8.91
C VAL A 124 -57.53 -24.18 10.13
N PHE A 125 -57.12 -23.55 11.25
CA PHE A 125 -57.75 -23.73 12.56
C PHE A 125 -57.41 -22.56 13.50
N THR A 126 -58.42 -21.81 13.92
CA THR A 126 -58.35 -20.76 14.94
C THR A 126 -58.76 -21.33 16.29
N ASN A 127 -58.01 -21.03 17.36
CA ASN A 127 -58.63 -20.75 18.66
C ASN A 127 -57.72 -19.85 19.52
N PRO A 128 -58.28 -18.90 20.30
CA PRO A 128 -57.52 -17.88 21.02
C PRO A 128 -57.38 -18.20 22.52
N THR A 129 -56.22 -17.97 23.14
CA THR A 129 -56.10 -17.81 24.62
C THR A 129 -54.80 -17.09 25.00
N ILE A 130 -54.96 -15.84 25.46
CA ILE A 130 -54.28 -15.08 26.54
C ILE A 130 -52.72 -15.06 26.61
N PRO A 131 -52.09 -13.86 26.71
CA PRO A 131 -50.64 -13.70 26.81
C PRO A 131 -50.17 -13.79 28.27
N VAL A 132 -49.15 -14.62 28.54
CA VAL A 132 -48.35 -14.58 29.77
C VAL A 132 -46.89 -14.35 29.40
N ALA A 133 -46.31 -13.38 30.10
CA ALA A 133 -45.01 -12.78 29.88
C ALA A 133 -43.84 -13.79 29.79
N ALA A 134 -43.06 -13.68 28.71
CA ALA A 134 -41.75 -14.28 28.57
C ALA A 134 -40.66 -13.36 29.15
N PRO A 135 -39.65 -13.90 29.87
CA PRO A 135 -38.49 -13.13 30.31
C PRO A 135 -37.58 -12.74 29.13
N PRO A 136 -36.80 -11.63 29.24
CA PRO A 136 -36.09 -11.04 28.11
C PRO A 136 -34.94 -11.90 27.60
N SER A 137 -35.00 -12.17 26.31
CA SER A 137 -33.99 -12.83 25.49
C SER A 137 -32.66 -12.07 25.50
N VAL A 138 -31.59 -12.80 25.78
CA VAL A 138 -30.18 -12.39 25.70
C VAL A 138 -29.85 -11.96 24.26
N PRO A 139 -29.14 -10.85 24.02
CA PRO A 139 -28.76 -10.43 22.66
C PRO A 139 -27.73 -11.39 22.06
N SER A 140 -28.11 -12.08 20.99
CA SER A 140 -27.25 -12.93 20.17
C SER A 140 -26.08 -12.13 19.61
N THR A 141 -24.90 -12.28 20.22
CA THR A 141 -23.63 -11.80 19.70
C THR A 141 -23.20 -12.73 18.58
N THR A 142 -23.16 -12.26 17.33
CA THR A 142 -22.60 -13.04 16.21
C THR A 142 -21.09 -13.19 16.41
N ILE A 143 -20.67 -14.37 16.88
CA ILE A 143 -19.27 -14.73 17.12
C ILE A 143 -18.61 -15.07 15.78
N PRO A 144 -17.35 -14.68 15.54
CA PRO A 144 -16.63 -15.03 14.31
C PRO A 144 -16.60 -16.55 14.09
N ARG A 145 -17.06 -16.97 12.89
CA ARG A 145 -17.17 -18.36 12.42
C ARG A 145 -15.97 -19.25 12.75
N GLY A 146 -14.76 -18.69 12.73
CA GLY A 146 -13.53 -19.44 13.03
C GLY A 146 -13.45 -19.98 14.46
N GLY A 147 -13.91 -19.22 15.45
CA GLY A 147 -13.88 -19.67 16.85
C GLY A 147 -14.91 -20.77 17.14
N LEU A 148 -16.12 -20.63 16.55
CA LEU A 148 -17.20 -21.59 16.73
C LEU A 148 -16.90 -22.93 16.03
N LEU A 149 -16.26 -22.88 14.85
CA LEU A 149 -15.88 -24.08 14.11
C LEU A 149 -14.83 -24.90 14.88
N VAL A 150 -13.84 -24.23 15.47
CA VAL A 150 -12.82 -24.88 16.30
C VAL A 150 -13.45 -25.51 17.54
N GLY A 151 -14.39 -24.82 18.19
CA GLY A 151 -15.11 -25.38 19.35
C GLY A 151 -15.89 -26.65 19.02
N LEU A 152 -16.57 -26.71 17.87
CA LEU A 152 -17.30 -27.92 17.44
C LEU A 152 -16.36 -29.06 17.04
N LEU A 153 -15.24 -28.75 16.40
CA LEU A 153 -14.21 -29.74 16.07
C LEU A 153 -13.58 -30.36 17.33
N ASP A 154 -13.34 -29.55 18.36
CA ASP A 154 -12.81 -30.00 19.65
C ASP A 154 -13.79 -30.90 20.41
N MET A 155 -15.10 -30.67 20.22
CA MET A 155 -16.17 -31.52 20.74
C MET A 155 -16.38 -32.83 19.96
N GLY A 156 -15.60 -33.06 18.90
CA GLY A 156 -15.65 -34.30 18.11
C GLY A 156 -16.63 -34.29 16.95
N TYR A 157 -17.23 -33.14 16.60
CA TYR A 157 -18.01 -33.01 15.37
C TYR A 157 -17.09 -32.90 14.17
N THR A 158 -17.50 -33.46 13.02
CA THR A 158 -16.68 -33.36 11.80
C THR A 158 -16.66 -31.92 11.29
N SER A 159 -15.60 -31.55 10.57
CA SER A 159 -15.49 -30.21 9.97
C SER A 159 -16.69 -29.90 9.06
N GLU A 160 -17.23 -30.90 8.38
CA GLU A 160 -18.39 -30.76 7.49
C GLU A 160 -19.67 -30.53 8.29
N GLN A 161 -19.93 -31.34 9.33
CA GLN A 161 -21.06 -31.17 10.26
C GLN A 161 -21.04 -29.79 10.92
N ALA A 162 -19.89 -29.43 11.50
CA ALA A 162 -19.70 -28.16 12.17
C ALA A 162 -19.90 -26.97 11.21
N SER A 163 -19.38 -27.08 9.98
CA SER A 163 -19.52 -26.01 8.99
C SER A 163 -20.97 -25.83 8.51
N GLN A 164 -21.70 -26.91 8.29
CA GLN A 164 -23.10 -26.86 7.83
C GLN A 164 -24.03 -26.38 8.95
N ALA A 165 -23.81 -26.86 10.17
CA ALA A 165 -24.56 -26.42 11.33
C ALA A 165 -24.38 -24.92 11.61
N LEU A 166 -23.16 -24.41 11.47
CA LEU A 166 -22.89 -22.99 11.63
C LEU A 166 -23.45 -22.13 10.48
N ILE A 167 -23.56 -22.67 9.26
CA ILE A 167 -24.27 -22.01 8.17
C ILE A 167 -25.76 -21.93 8.49
N GLN A 168 -26.36 -23.01 8.97
CA GLN A 168 -27.80 -23.09 9.18
C GLN A 168 -28.28 -22.37 10.46
N THR A 169 -27.37 -22.13 11.40
CA THR A 169 -27.63 -21.40 12.66
C THR A 169 -27.08 -19.98 12.65
N ASP A 170 -26.69 -19.48 11.47
CA ASP A 170 -26.16 -18.13 11.24
C ASP A 170 -24.97 -17.75 12.15
N ASN A 171 -24.14 -18.73 12.54
CA ASN A 171 -23.02 -18.56 13.47
C ASN A 171 -23.46 -17.93 14.81
N THR A 172 -24.67 -18.24 15.27
CA THR A 172 -25.25 -17.65 16.49
C THR A 172 -24.54 -18.15 17.75
N SER A 173 -24.37 -19.47 17.89
CA SER A 173 -23.65 -20.08 19.02
C SER A 173 -23.25 -21.53 18.71
N VAL A 174 -22.35 -22.08 19.52
CA VAL A 174 -21.95 -23.50 19.42
C VAL A 174 -23.14 -24.40 19.80
N GLU A 175 -23.90 -24.03 20.82
CA GLU A 175 -25.04 -24.80 21.33
C GLU A 175 -26.16 -24.93 20.29
N LYS A 176 -26.49 -23.83 19.59
CA LYS A 176 -27.48 -23.90 18.50
C LYS A 176 -26.99 -24.78 17.35
N ALA A 177 -25.70 -24.73 17.02
CA ALA A 177 -25.12 -25.59 16.00
C ALA A 177 -25.20 -27.07 16.40
N ILE A 178 -24.94 -27.40 17.67
CA ILE A 178 -25.11 -28.76 18.21
C ILE A 178 -26.57 -29.22 18.13
N GLU A 179 -27.52 -28.36 18.54
CA GLU A 179 -28.95 -28.66 18.48
C GLU A 179 -29.40 -28.95 17.03
N TRP A 180 -28.87 -28.19 16.06
CA TRP A 180 -29.15 -28.42 14.66
C TRP A 180 -28.56 -29.74 14.13
N ILE A 181 -27.33 -30.10 14.52
CA ILE A 181 -26.69 -31.38 14.16
C ILE A 181 -27.53 -32.55 14.70
N ASN A 182 -27.97 -32.44 15.96
CA ASN A 182 -28.80 -33.45 16.62
C ASN A 182 -30.20 -33.55 16.00
N ALA A 183 -30.76 -32.44 15.48
CA ALA A 183 -32.03 -32.42 14.78
C ALA A 183 -31.93 -32.97 13.33
N ASN A 184 -30.73 -33.04 12.75
CA ASN A 184 -30.50 -33.49 11.37
C ASN A 184 -29.52 -34.69 11.27
N PRO A 185 -29.76 -35.80 12.00
CA PRO A 185 -28.86 -36.97 12.03
C PRO A 185 -28.87 -37.77 10.72
N ARG A 186 -29.75 -37.43 9.77
CA ARG A 186 -29.85 -38.08 8.44
C ARG A 186 -28.93 -37.44 7.40
N GLN A 187 -28.47 -36.20 7.62
CA GLN A 187 -27.56 -35.52 6.69
C GLN A 187 -26.11 -36.02 6.82
N PHE A 188 -25.80 -36.71 7.92
CA PHE A 188 -24.48 -37.27 8.17
C PHE A 188 -24.62 -38.67 8.76
N PRO A 189 -24.03 -39.72 8.17
CA PRO A 189 -24.10 -41.06 8.74
C PRO A 189 -23.45 -41.10 10.13
N PRO A 190 -23.96 -41.91 11.07
CA PRO A 190 -23.35 -42.05 12.38
C PRO A 190 -21.91 -42.56 12.22
N THR A 191 -20.98 -41.88 12.87
CA THR A 191 -19.57 -42.27 12.93
C THR A 191 -19.45 -43.51 13.82
N ILE A 192 -19.68 -44.69 13.24
CA ILE A 192 -19.16 -45.93 13.81
C ILE A 192 -17.66 -45.94 13.49
N PRO A 193 -16.77 -46.08 14.48
CA PRO A 193 -15.36 -46.34 14.19
C PRO A 193 -15.29 -47.75 13.60
N THR A 194 -15.25 -47.84 12.28
CA THR A 194 -15.17 -49.13 11.57
C THR A 194 -13.86 -49.16 10.80
N PRO A 195 -13.01 -50.19 11.03
CA PRO A 195 -11.68 -50.30 10.45
C PRO A 195 -11.75 -50.61 8.95
N SER A 196 -10.74 -50.15 8.21
CA SER A 196 -10.50 -50.53 6.82
C SER A 196 -10.47 -52.06 6.62
N PRO A 197 -10.97 -52.60 5.49
CA PRO A 197 -10.49 -53.87 4.99
C PRO A 197 -9.27 -53.67 4.09
N SER A 198 -8.11 -53.96 4.68
CA SER A 198 -6.99 -54.71 4.09
C SER A 198 -6.89 -54.81 2.55
N SER A 199 -5.81 -54.23 2.01
CA SER A 199 -4.96 -54.92 1.04
C SER A 199 -3.51 -54.77 1.49
N SER A 200 -2.91 -55.93 1.75
CA SER A 200 -1.59 -56.21 2.29
C SER A 200 -0.42 -55.43 1.67
N SER A 201 0.48 -54.91 2.49
CA SER A 201 1.77 -55.58 2.76
C SER A 201 2.65 -54.76 3.73
N SER A 202 3.17 -55.48 4.73
CA SER A 202 4.48 -55.31 5.38
C SER A 202 4.74 -54.08 6.29
N PHE A 203 4.71 -54.33 7.61
CA PHE A 203 5.49 -53.61 8.63
C PHE A 203 7.00 -53.98 8.52
N PRO A 204 7.97 -53.16 9.01
CA PRO A 204 8.23 -52.94 10.45
C PRO A 204 8.29 -51.44 10.82
N SER A 205 7.63 -51.01 11.89
CA SER A 205 8.17 -50.84 13.25
C SER A 205 9.33 -49.83 13.40
N VAL A 206 9.17 -49.00 14.42
CA VAL A 206 10.09 -48.04 15.04
C VAL A 206 10.27 -46.71 14.28
N HIS A 207 9.64 -45.64 14.77
CA HIS A 207 10.29 -44.45 15.36
C HIS A 207 9.21 -43.40 15.67
N SER A 208 9.07 -43.09 16.96
CA SER A 208 8.35 -41.93 17.46
C SER A 208 9.05 -40.67 16.97
N VAL A 209 8.54 -40.03 15.92
CA VAL A 209 8.89 -38.66 15.55
C VAL A 209 7.85 -37.70 16.11
N PRO A 210 8.25 -36.63 16.81
CA PRO A 210 7.31 -35.62 17.27
C PRO A 210 6.71 -34.99 16.02
N LEU A 211 5.38 -34.93 15.98
CA LEU A 211 4.63 -34.27 14.91
C LEU A 211 4.89 -32.76 15.03
N VAL A 212 6.03 -32.30 14.49
CA VAL A 212 6.22 -30.88 14.20
C VAL A 212 5.11 -30.52 13.22
N SER A 213 4.26 -29.62 13.67
CA SER A 213 3.08 -29.17 12.95
C SER A 213 3.50 -28.68 11.57
N ARG A 214 3.05 -29.38 10.52
CA ARG A 214 3.17 -29.02 9.10
C ARG A 214 2.69 -27.58 8.81
N TYR A 215 1.95 -26.96 9.73
CA TYR A 215 1.51 -25.57 9.64
C TYR A 215 2.52 -24.54 10.16
N GLN A 216 3.50 -24.95 10.98
CA GLN A 216 4.51 -24.07 11.56
C GLN A 216 5.62 -23.73 10.54
N GLU A 217 5.98 -24.68 9.68
CA GLU A 217 7.00 -24.51 8.63
C GLU A 217 6.61 -23.43 7.60
N SER A 218 5.35 -23.37 7.15
CA SER A 218 4.92 -22.37 6.15
C SER A 218 4.99 -20.91 6.64
N SER A 219 4.92 -20.69 7.95
CA SER A 219 5.08 -19.36 8.54
C SER A 219 6.55 -18.97 8.62
N GLY A 220 7.42 -19.88 9.07
CA GLY A 220 8.87 -19.66 9.16
C GLY A 220 9.51 -19.43 7.79
N GLU A 221 9.10 -20.18 6.78
CA GLU A 221 9.56 -19.99 5.39
C GLU A 221 9.21 -18.61 4.83
N ARG A 222 8.00 -18.12 5.15
CA ARG A 222 7.56 -16.78 4.72
C ARG A 222 8.36 -15.67 5.40
N TYR A 223 8.72 -15.82 6.68
CA TYR A 223 9.60 -14.88 7.37
C TYR A 223 11.03 -14.93 6.83
N ALA A 224 11.59 -16.13 6.61
CA ALA A 224 12.92 -16.30 6.04
C ALA A 224 13.04 -15.68 4.65
N PHE A 225 11.98 -15.74 3.84
CA PHE A 225 11.94 -15.08 2.52
C PHE A 225 11.97 -13.55 2.62
N LEU A 226 11.20 -12.97 3.55
CA LEU A 226 11.18 -11.52 3.76
C LEU A 226 12.53 -11.02 4.32
N GLU A 227 13.13 -11.78 5.23
CA GLU A 227 14.48 -11.52 5.77
C GLU A 227 15.52 -11.56 4.65
N LYS A 228 15.47 -12.58 3.79
CA LYS A 228 16.37 -12.72 2.64
C LYS A 228 16.27 -11.54 1.67
N GLN A 229 15.07 -11.02 1.42
CA GLN A 229 14.90 -9.81 0.61
C GLN A 229 15.51 -8.57 1.28
N ARG A 230 15.36 -8.42 2.59
CA ARG A 230 15.97 -7.30 3.33
C ARG A 230 17.50 -7.37 3.29
N GLU A 231 18.07 -8.55 3.49
CA GLU A 231 19.51 -8.77 3.41
C GLU A 231 20.06 -8.51 2.00
N GLU A 232 19.31 -8.90 0.96
CA GLU A 232 19.71 -8.67 -0.42
C GLU A 232 19.72 -7.18 -0.77
N VAL A 233 18.72 -6.41 -0.33
CA VAL A 233 18.69 -4.94 -0.49
C VAL A 233 19.86 -4.29 0.22
N LEU A 234 20.18 -4.69 1.46
CA LEU A 234 21.33 -4.17 2.19
C LEU A 234 22.66 -4.50 1.50
N ARG A 235 22.79 -5.73 0.98
CA ARG A 235 23.99 -6.17 0.25
C ARG A 235 24.15 -5.40 -1.05
N ALA A 236 23.06 -5.20 -1.80
CA ALA A 236 23.06 -4.41 -3.03
C ALA A 236 23.44 -2.95 -2.75
N ALA A 237 22.86 -2.33 -1.72
CA ALA A 237 23.19 -0.96 -1.32
C ALA A 237 24.67 -0.81 -0.93
N MET A 238 25.26 -1.80 -0.26
CA MET A 238 26.69 -1.80 0.07
C MET A 238 27.58 -1.97 -1.16
N ILE A 239 27.18 -2.79 -2.13
CA ILE A 239 27.89 -2.96 -3.40
C ILE A 239 27.82 -1.66 -4.21
N GLU A 240 26.64 -1.08 -4.39
CA GLU A 240 26.43 0.17 -5.11
C GLU A 240 27.22 1.32 -4.47
N LYS A 241 27.21 1.42 -3.13
CA LYS A 241 28.01 2.42 -2.41
C LYS A 241 29.50 2.25 -2.65
N LYS A 242 30.00 1.01 -2.71
CA LYS A 242 31.41 0.71 -3.00
C LYS A 242 31.78 1.05 -4.44
N GLU A 243 30.87 0.79 -5.38
CA GLU A 243 31.06 1.14 -6.79
C GLU A 243 31.02 2.64 -7.01
N SER A 244 30.08 3.35 -6.38
CA SER A 244 30.02 4.81 -6.40
C SER A 244 31.28 5.44 -5.80
N ALA A 245 31.80 4.89 -4.69
CA ALA A 245 33.07 5.32 -4.11
C ALA A 245 34.24 5.13 -5.09
N ARG A 246 34.33 3.98 -5.76
CA ARG A 246 35.35 3.70 -6.79
C ARG A 246 35.20 4.63 -8.00
N ALA A 247 33.98 4.89 -8.45
CA ALA A 247 33.72 5.81 -9.56
C ALA A 247 34.16 7.24 -9.21
N ARG A 248 33.82 7.70 -8.00
CA ARG A 248 34.27 9.00 -7.49
C ARG A 248 35.78 9.10 -7.37
N GLU A 249 36.44 8.05 -6.90
CA GLU A 249 37.92 7.99 -6.81
C GLU A 249 38.56 8.05 -8.19
N ASN A 250 38.06 7.28 -9.16
CA ASN A 250 38.55 7.30 -10.54
C ASN A 250 38.39 8.69 -11.18
N LEU A 251 37.26 9.36 -10.93
CA LEU A 251 37.03 10.72 -11.41
C LEU A 251 38.03 11.71 -10.79
N MET A 252 38.25 11.63 -9.48
CA MET A 252 39.23 12.47 -8.78
C MET A 252 40.64 12.27 -9.34
N LYS A 253 41.02 11.01 -9.61
CA LYS A 253 42.33 10.68 -10.19
C LYS A 253 42.49 11.24 -11.60
N ASN A 254 41.45 11.19 -12.43
CA ASN A 254 41.46 11.78 -13.76
C ASN A 254 41.60 13.31 -13.71
N MET A 255 40.82 13.95 -12.83
CA MET A 255 40.93 15.40 -12.59
C MET A 255 42.34 15.79 -12.11
N GLU A 256 42.97 14.96 -11.29
CA GLU A 256 44.33 15.23 -10.80
C GLU A 256 45.41 15.00 -11.86
N SER A 257 45.26 13.98 -12.72
CA SER A 257 46.16 13.81 -13.86
C SER A 257 46.06 14.98 -14.83
N ASP A 258 44.84 15.47 -15.10
CA ASP A 258 44.62 16.63 -15.96
C ASP A 258 45.26 17.88 -15.36
N LYS A 259 45.09 18.09 -14.04
CA LYS A 259 45.72 19.19 -13.32
C LYS A 259 47.25 19.10 -13.38
N LYS A 260 47.83 17.90 -13.20
CA LYS A 260 49.28 17.68 -13.31
C LYS A 260 49.79 17.92 -14.72
N HIS A 261 49.08 17.45 -15.74
CA HIS A 261 49.43 17.69 -17.13
C HIS A 261 49.36 19.18 -17.47
N GLN A 262 48.32 19.88 -17.02
CA GLN A 262 48.19 21.32 -17.20
C GLN A 262 49.30 22.09 -16.48
N GLN A 263 49.66 21.68 -15.26
CA GLN A 263 50.77 22.28 -14.51
C GLN A 263 52.12 22.04 -15.20
N ALA A 264 52.39 20.82 -15.68
CA ALA A 264 53.60 20.51 -16.43
C ALA A 264 53.69 21.30 -17.73
N ASN A 265 52.58 21.43 -18.47
CA ASN A 265 52.50 22.23 -19.67
C ASN A 265 52.73 23.72 -19.37
N ARG A 266 52.12 24.24 -18.29
CA ARG A 266 52.36 25.62 -17.83
C ARG A 266 53.82 25.85 -17.43
N ALA A 267 54.43 24.91 -16.71
CA ALA A 267 55.84 24.98 -16.33
C ALA A 267 56.78 24.90 -17.55
N ALA A 268 56.46 24.06 -18.53
CA ALA A 268 57.20 23.99 -19.79
C ALA A 268 57.08 25.30 -20.59
N ALA A 269 55.88 25.89 -20.66
CA ALA A 269 55.68 27.20 -21.28
C ALA A 269 56.45 28.31 -20.56
N THR A 270 56.50 28.31 -19.23
CA THR A 270 57.31 29.27 -18.46
C THR A 270 58.81 29.04 -18.66
N ARG A 271 59.28 27.79 -18.82
CA ARG A 271 60.69 27.47 -19.06
C ARG A 271 61.18 27.91 -20.44
N ILE A 272 60.31 27.94 -21.46
CA ILE A 272 60.64 28.45 -22.81
C ILE A 272 60.74 29.99 -22.81
N GLN A 273 60.16 30.69 -21.83
CA GLN A 273 60.25 32.15 -21.67
C GLN A 273 61.37 32.59 -20.71
N ALA A 274 62.32 31.70 -20.36
CA ALA A 274 63.54 32.13 -19.68
C ALA A 274 64.36 33.04 -20.63
N PRO A 275 64.76 34.27 -20.21
CA PRO A 275 65.43 35.20 -21.11
C PRO A 275 66.80 34.65 -21.51
N VAL A 276 66.99 34.40 -22.81
CA VAL A 276 68.31 34.43 -23.42
C VAL A 276 68.71 35.91 -23.47
N GLU A 277 69.69 36.29 -22.67
CA GLU A 277 70.19 37.67 -22.58
C GLU A 277 70.95 38.10 -23.85
N LEU A 278 70.53 39.27 -24.38
CA LEU A 278 71.21 40.26 -25.24
C LEU A 278 71.46 39.97 -26.75
N PRO A 279 71.57 41.02 -27.61
CA PRO A 279 71.06 42.40 -27.51
C PRO A 279 70.37 42.99 -28.79
N THR A 280 69.42 43.90 -28.53
CA THR A 280 69.02 45.11 -29.29
C THR A 280 68.96 45.13 -30.83
N HIS A 281 67.76 45.36 -31.40
CA HIS A 281 67.50 46.49 -32.31
C HIS A 281 66.00 46.79 -32.54
N SER A 282 65.65 48.08 -32.39
CA SER A 282 64.65 48.88 -33.15
C SER A 282 63.15 48.56 -33.21
N GLN A 283 62.40 49.51 -32.62
CA GLN A 283 61.32 50.33 -33.21
C GLN A 283 60.19 49.65 -34.01
N ALA A 284 58.94 49.78 -33.52
CA ALA A 284 57.89 50.60 -34.18
C ALA A 284 56.54 50.62 -33.42
N LYS A 285 56.09 51.85 -33.09
CA LYS A 285 54.73 52.45 -33.05
C LYS A 285 53.51 51.69 -32.47
N PRO A 286 52.81 52.29 -31.48
CA PRO A 286 51.41 52.00 -31.19
C PRO A 286 50.47 52.86 -32.08
N SER A 287 49.58 52.21 -32.83
CA SER A 287 48.58 52.89 -33.66
C SER A 287 47.26 53.03 -32.90
N CYS A 288 46.94 54.29 -32.58
CA CYS A 288 45.63 54.94 -32.61
C CYS A 288 44.40 54.15 -32.08
N ILE A 289 43.97 54.54 -30.89
CA ILE A 289 42.62 54.32 -30.35
C ILE A 289 41.65 55.21 -31.16
N GLY A 290 40.76 54.59 -31.92
CA GLY A 290 39.65 55.26 -32.58
C GLY A 290 38.37 55.16 -31.74
N LEU A 291 37.99 56.29 -31.15
CA LEU A 291 36.60 56.60 -30.78
C LEU A 291 35.71 56.50 -32.02
N GLY A 292 34.60 55.77 -31.94
CA GLY A 292 33.59 55.79 -32.99
C GLY A 292 32.47 54.78 -32.77
N ASP A 293 31.30 55.33 -32.44
CA ASP A 293 29.97 54.83 -32.79
C ASP A 293 29.36 53.71 -31.90
N ALA A 294 28.61 54.16 -30.90
CA ALA A 294 27.70 53.34 -30.13
C ALA A 294 26.46 53.03 -30.99
N GLY A 295 26.22 51.76 -31.30
CA GLY A 295 24.96 51.35 -31.92
C GLY A 295 24.89 49.91 -32.44
N ASN A 296 26.01 49.28 -32.74
CA ASN A 296 26.01 47.96 -33.39
C ASN A 296 26.78 46.91 -32.58
N VAL A 297 26.06 46.13 -31.75
CA VAL A 297 26.63 44.94 -31.11
C VAL A 297 26.63 43.80 -32.13
N SER A 298 27.81 43.25 -32.42
CA SER A 298 27.94 42.05 -33.26
C SER A 298 28.60 40.91 -32.48
N ILE A 299 27.98 39.74 -32.49
CA ILE A 299 28.49 38.54 -31.82
C ILE A 299 29.07 37.62 -32.90
N ARG A 300 30.34 37.23 -32.72
CA ARG A 300 31.00 36.21 -33.54
C ARG A 300 30.96 34.87 -32.83
N VAL A 301 30.29 33.89 -33.44
CA VAL A 301 30.28 32.51 -32.96
C VAL A 301 31.11 31.66 -33.92
N ARG A 302 32.11 30.96 -33.38
CA ARG A 302 32.97 30.05 -34.14
C ARG A 302 32.46 28.62 -33.93
N LEU A 303 32.04 27.98 -35.00
CA LEU A 303 31.58 26.59 -34.99
C LEU A 303 32.78 25.64 -35.09
N PRO A 304 32.67 24.38 -34.62
CA PRO A 304 33.76 23.39 -34.63
C PRO A 304 34.20 22.96 -36.05
N ASN A 305 33.44 23.31 -37.09
CA ASN A 305 33.82 23.14 -38.49
C ASN A 305 34.70 24.29 -39.04
N GLY A 306 35.08 25.25 -38.21
CA GLY A 306 35.93 26.38 -38.58
C GLY A 306 35.16 27.58 -39.16
N SER A 307 33.88 27.44 -39.46
CA SER A 307 33.03 28.51 -39.98
C SER A 307 32.71 29.53 -38.89
N GLN A 308 32.73 30.82 -39.24
CA GLN A 308 32.34 31.91 -38.36
C GLN A 308 31.01 32.49 -38.82
N ASN A 309 30.06 32.59 -37.89
CA ASN A 309 28.81 33.33 -38.11
C ASN A 309 28.86 34.65 -37.35
N ILE A 310 28.49 35.75 -38.03
CA ILE A 310 28.41 37.09 -37.47
C ILE A 310 26.94 37.45 -37.35
N ILE A 311 26.44 37.53 -36.12
CA ILE A 311 25.07 37.98 -35.85
C ILE A 311 25.13 39.47 -35.52
N LYS A 312 24.49 40.29 -36.35
CA LYS A 312 24.33 41.74 -36.13
C LYS A 312 23.00 41.98 -35.44
N ILE A 313 23.02 42.57 -34.25
CA ILE A 313 21.79 42.94 -33.53
C ILE A 313 21.47 44.39 -33.91
N LEU A 314 20.34 44.60 -34.58
CA LEU A 314 19.83 45.93 -34.93
C LEU A 314 19.02 46.50 -33.75
N PRO A 315 19.18 47.79 -33.41
CA PRO A 315 18.50 48.40 -32.27
C PRO A 315 17.11 48.91 -32.68
N GLU A 316 16.16 48.03 -33.00
CA GLU A 316 14.75 48.45 -33.11
C GLU A 316 13.77 47.30 -32.85
N ALA A 317 13.18 47.29 -31.65
CA ALA A 317 11.85 46.73 -31.38
C ALA A 317 11.41 47.19 -29.97
N THR A 318 10.75 48.34 -29.92
CA THR A 318 9.95 48.75 -28.75
C THR A 318 8.80 47.76 -28.57
N VAL A 319 8.79 47.04 -27.46
CA VAL A 319 7.63 46.25 -27.01
C VAL A 319 6.67 47.22 -26.30
N SER A 320 5.52 47.48 -26.91
CA SER A 320 4.41 48.15 -26.24
C SER A 320 3.76 47.17 -25.25
N ILE A 321 3.57 47.62 -24.01
CA ILE A 321 2.85 46.96 -22.92
C ILE A 321 1.35 47.17 -23.12
#